data_AF-A4ICR8-F1
#
_entry.id   AF-A4ICR8-F1
#
_cell.length_a   1.000
_cell.length_b   1.000
_cell.length_c   1.000
_cell.angle_alpha   90.00
_cell.angle_beta   90.00
_cell.angle_gamma   90.00
#
_symmetry.space_group_name_H-M   'P 1'
#
loop_
_entity.id
_entity.type
_entity.pdbx_description
1 polymer ?
#
loop_
_entity_poly.entity_id
_entity_poly.type
_entity_poly.pdbx_seq_one_letter_code
_entity_poly.pdbx_strand_id
1 'polypeptide(L)'
;MYRFTFLGFFFAAVVAALLLFFLSGGSLAGTHIRDGSPSGGAENDTTQTVTTTTTSPTPAAPVSLQEACHTEMKLYCSDHPISPLRCLVEQYYRTAKSNGEEPRRLTSALYSDVCGSWLAAREACLGFVHQRGRELCGNSVTDARECLRQIPPLVLPHACVTSAYYESVRLVGKLRQHQNEDARLRLLREKFP
;
A
#
# COMPACT_ATOMS: atom_id res chain seq x y z
N MET A 1 -41.47 -19.45 21.33
CA MET A 1 -40.43 -18.75 22.13
C MET A 1 -39.05 -19.43 22.03
N TYR A 2 -38.58 -19.82 20.83
CA TYR A 2 -37.27 -20.49 20.64
C TYR A 2 -36.35 -19.81 19.60
N ARG A 3 -36.78 -18.72 18.96
CA ARG A 3 -36.03 -18.11 17.85
C ARG A 3 -34.91 -17.16 18.28
N PHE A 4 -34.94 -16.61 19.50
CA PHE A 4 -33.93 -15.64 19.94
C PHE A 4 -32.64 -16.29 20.44
N THR A 5 -32.68 -17.49 21.00
CA THR A 5 -31.49 -18.20 21.48
C THR A 5 -30.60 -18.71 20.33
N PHE A 6 -31.20 -19.04 19.19
CA PHE A 6 -30.44 -19.56 18.04
C PHE A 6 -29.57 -18.48 17.36
N LEU A 7 -30.04 -17.23 17.33
CA LEU A 7 -29.27 -16.13 16.73
C LEU A 7 -28.02 -15.78 17.54
N GLY A 8 -28.11 -15.82 18.87
CA GLY A 8 -26.97 -15.54 19.76
C GLY A 8 -25.85 -16.56 19.61
N PHE A 9 -26.19 -17.85 19.50
CA PHE A 9 -25.20 -18.92 19.28
C PHE A 9 -24.49 -18.81 17.93
N PHE A 10 -25.22 -18.43 16.88
CA PHE A 10 -24.63 -18.23 15.55
C PHE A 10 -23.62 -17.09 15.54
N PHE A 11 -23.96 -15.95 16.17
CA PHE A 11 -23.03 -14.82 16.27
C PHE A 11 -21.76 -15.17 17.06
N ALA A 12 -21.91 -15.87 18.19
CA ALA A 12 -20.76 -16.30 18.99
C ALA A 12 -19.83 -17.24 18.21
N ALA A 13 -20.39 -18.19 17.44
CA ALA A 13 -19.60 -19.12 16.63
C ALA A 13 -18.87 -18.42 15.48
N VAL A 14 -19.51 -17.46 14.80
CA VAL A 14 -18.87 -16.69 13.72
C VAL A 14 -17.73 -15.82 14.26
N VAL A 15 -17.93 -15.16 15.41
CA VAL A 15 -16.87 -14.37 16.05
C VAL A 15 -15.70 -15.26 16.48
N ALA A 16 -15.97 -16.44 17.04
CA ALA A 16 -14.92 -17.40 17.41
C ALA A 16 -14.14 -17.93 16.19
N ALA A 17 -14.84 -18.23 15.09
CA ALA A 17 -14.20 -18.67 13.84
C ALA A 17 -13.32 -17.58 13.23
N LEU A 18 -13.78 -16.33 13.24
CA LEU A 18 -12.99 -15.19 12.77
C LEU A 18 -11.75 -14.97 13.64
N LEU A 19 -11.88 -15.04 14.96
CA LEU A 19 -10.73 -14.93 15.88
C LEU A 19 -9.71 -16.04 15.64
N LEU A 20 -10.14 -17.28 15.42
CA LEU A 20 -9.24 -18.40 15.08
C LEU A 20 -8.55 -18.20 13.72
N PHE A 21 -9.24 -17.62 12.74
CA PHE A 21 -8.62 -17.26 11.46
C PHE A 21 -7.57 -16.15 11.60
N PHE A 22 -7.78 -15.17 12.47
CA PHE A 22 -6.77 -14.13 12.74
C PHE A 22 -5.56 -14.64 13.54
N LEU A 23 -5.75 -15.65 14.39
CA LEU A 23 -4.66 -16.31 15.12
C LEU A 23 -3.83 -17.26 14.24
N SER A 24 -4.39 -17.75 13.13
CA SER A 24 -3.70 -18.62 12.17
C SER A 24 -3.22 -17.84 10.93
N GLY A 25 -2.61 -16.69 11.16
CA GLY A 25 -1.86 -15.93 10.16
C GLY A 25 -0.69 -16.74 9.59
N GLY A 26 -1.00 -17.63 8.65
CA GLY A 26 -0.05 -18.45 7.92
C GLY A 26 0.89 -17.59 7.08
N SER A 27 2.19 -17.71 7.37
CA SER A 27 3.26 -17.20 6.51
C SER A 27 3.41 -18.11 5.29
N LEU A 28 3.00 -17.62 4.12
CA LEU A 28 3.35 -18.21 2.83
C LEU A 28 4.73 -17.69 2.42
N ALA A 29 5.77 -18.48 2.68
CA ALA A 29 7.10 -18.31 2.13
C ALA A 29 7.13 -18.84 0.69
N GLY A 30 7.50 -17.98 -0.27
CA GLY A 30 7.74 -18.35 -1.67
C GLY A 30 9.21 -18.18 -2.01
N THR A 31 9.97 -19.26 -1.98
CA THR A 31 11.35 -19.37 -2.49
C THR A 31 11.34 -19.66 -3.98
N HIS A 32 12.14 -18.95 -4.77
CA HIS A 32 12.53 -19.37 -6.11
C HIS A 32 14.06 -19.30 -6.23
N ILE A 33 14.72 -20.46 -6.14
CA ILE A 33 16.11 -20.68 -6.55
C ILE A 33 16.06 -21.13 -8.02
N ARG A 34 16.95 -20.62 -8.87
CA ARG A 34 17.23 -21.20 -10.18
C ARG A 34 18.73 -21.28 -10.40
N ASP A 35 19.22 -22.51 -10.40
CA ASP A 35 20.59 -22.89 -10.72
C ASP A 35 20.94 -22.62 -12.19
N GLY A 36 22.23 -22.35 -12.44
CA GLY A 36 22.82 -22.25 -13.76
C GLY A 36 24.35 -22.20 -13.68
N SER A 37 24.97 -23.37 -13.54
CA SER A 37 26.39 -23.63 -13.86
C SER A 37 26.42 -24.29 -15.25
N PRO A 38 27.46 -24.10 -16.11
CA PRO A 38 28.64 -24.94 -15.96
C PRO A 38 29.99 -24.34 -16.43
N SER A 39 31.04 -24.76 -15.73
CA SER A 39 32.31 -25.34 -16.21
C SER A 39 32.93 -24.88 -17.55
N GLY A 40 34.20 -24.46 -17.46
CA GLY A 40 35.26 -25.07 -18.27
C GLY A 40 35.99 -24.16 -19.25
N GLY A 41 37.32 -24.13 -19.15
CA GLY A 41 38.22 -23.76 -20.26
C GLY A 41 39.08 -22.54 -19.98
N ALA A 42 40.33 -22.78 -19.58
CA ALA A 42 41.40 -21.79 -19.54
C ALA A 42 41.98 -21.63 -20.95
N GLU A 43 42.08 -20.40 -21.45
CA GLU A 43 43.20 -19.97 -22.29
C GLU A 43 43.36 -18.45 -22.17
N ASN A 44 44.60 -18.02 -21.98
CA ASN A 44 44.98 -16.63 -21.76
C ASN A 44 44.77 -15.84 -23.06
N ASP A 45 43.92 -14.82 -23.04
CA ASP A 45 44.10 -13.71 -23.96
C ASP A 45 43.69 -12.36 -23.37
N THR A 46 44.53 -11.37 -23.66
CA THR A 46 44.56 -10.06 -23.03
C THR A 46 43.30 -9.27 -23.41
N THR A 47 42.35 -9.11 -22.48
CA THR A 47 41.16 -8.29 -22.73
C THR A 47 40.85 -7.39 -21.54
N GLN A 48 40.73 -6.09 -21.85
CA GLN A 48 40.20 -5.00 -21.04
C GLN A 48 39.40 -5.43 -19.79
N THR A 49 39.88 -4.98 -18.63
CA THR A 49 39.08 -4.92 -17.40
C THR A 49 37.94 -3.93 -17.60
N VAL A 50 36.80 -4.39 -18.13
CA VAL A 50 35.53 -3.68 -18.00
C VAL A 50 35.03 -3.98 -16.59
N THR A 51 35.31 -3.06 -15.66
CA THR A 51 34.69 -3.04 -14.35
C THR A 51 33.19 -2.85 -14.56
N THR A 52 32.46 -3.96 -14.59
CA THR A 52 31.00 -3.92 -14.60
C THR A 52 30.58 -3.65 -13.17
N THR A 53 30.49 -2.37 -12.81
CA THR A 53 29.85 -1.94 -11.56
C THR A 53 28.41 -2.41 -11.63
N THR A 54 28.13 -3.56 -11.04
CA THR A 54 26.77 -4.05 -10.85
C THR A 54 26.16 -3.13 -9.80
N THR A 55 25.45 -2.10 -10.24
CA THR A 55 24.61 -1.30 -9.38
C THR A 55 23.64 -2.25 -8.69
N SER A 56 23.74 -2.37 -7.37
CA SER A 56 22.74 -3.08 -6.57
C SER A 56 21.35 -2.60 -7.01
N PRO A 57 20.38 -3.50 -7.26
CA PRO A 57 19.05 -3.08 -7.68
C PRO A 57 18.54 -2.05 -6.68
N THR A 58 18.23 -0.85 -7.15
CA THR A 58 17.55 0.16 -6.34
C THR A 58 16.32 -0.52 -5.75
N PRO A 59 16.18 -0.57 -4.41
CA PRO A 59 15.03 -1.21 -3.81
C PRO A 59 13.76 -0.58 -4.38
N ALA A 60 12.84 -1.43 -4.83
CA ALA A 60 11.57 -0.96 -5.37
C ALA A 60 10.88 -0.06 -4.33
N ALA A 61 10.30 1.05 -4.78
CA ALA A 61 9.57 1.93 -3.88
C ALA A 61 8.41 1.15 -3.23
N PRO A 62 8.16 1.35 -1.92
CA PRO A 62 7.15 0.58 -1.21
C PRO A 62 5.77 0.84 -1.79
N VAL A 63 5.02 -0.25 -2.04
CA VAL A 63 3.69 -0.18 -2.68
C VAL A 63 2.57 0.07 -1.66
N SER A 64 2.88 0.08 -0.36
CA SER A 64 1.90 0.30 0.69
C SER A 64 2.46 1.13 1.86
N LEU A 65 1.58 1.80 2.60
CA LEU A 65 1.93 2.50 3.83
C LEU A 65 2.52 1.54 4.87
N GLN A 66 1.99 0.31 4.92
CA GLN A 66 2.40 -0.69 5.89
C GLN A 66 3.87 -1.08 5.69
N GLU A 67 4.27 -1.23 4.43
CA GLU A 67 5.66 -1.49 4.06
C GLU A 67 6.54 -0.26 4.30
N ALA A 68 6.09 0.92 3.88
CA ALA A 68 6.85 2.17 4.01
C ALA A 68 7.12 2.58 5.46
N CYS A 69 6.19 2.26 6.37
CA CYS A 69 6.20 2.72 7.76
C CYS A 69 6.21 1.57 8.78
N HIS A 70 6.72 0.40 8.39
CA HIS A 70 6.71 -0.79 9.24
C HIS A 70 7.32 -0.53 10.63
N THR A 71 8.46 0.15 10.67
CA THR A 71 9.19 0.47 11.90
C THR A 71 8.40 1.44 12.78
N GLU A 72 7.87 2.51 12.20
CA GLU A 72 7.15 3.57 12.91
C GLU A 72 5.81 3.08 13.45
N MET A 73 5.11 2.21 12.73
CA MET A 73 3.91 1.56 13.26
C MET A 73 4.23 0.73 14.49
N LYS A 74 5.36 0.00 14.49
CA LYS A 74 5.77 -0.80 15.65
C LYS A 74 6.21 0.07 16.82
N LEU A 75 6.88 1.19 16.55
CA LEU A 75 7.37 2.11 17.60
C LEU A 75 6.26 2.92 18.25
N TYR A 76 5.31 3.42 17.47
CA TYR A 76 4.34 4.40 17.95
C TYR A 76 2.92 3.86 18.12
N CYS A 77 2.58 2.76 17.46
CA CYS A 77 1.21 2.32 17.27
C CYS A 77 1.01 0.81 17.47
N SER A 78 1.96 0.10 18.09
CA SER A 78 1.88 -1.36 18.30
C SER A 78 0.62 -1.79 19.03
N ASP A 79 0.22 -1.01 20.03
CA ASP A 79 -0.83 -1.38 20.98
C ASP A 79 -2.20 -0.79 20.59
N HIS A 80 -2.31 -0.22 19.39
CA HIS A 80 -3.53 0.47 19.00
C HIS A 80 -4.65 -0.53 18.68
N PRO A 81 -5.84 -0.42 19.33
CA PRO A 81 -6.84 -1.49 19.39
C PRO A 81 -7.55 -1.80 18.07
N ILE A 82 -7.52 -0.88 17.10
CA ILE A 82 -8.28 -1.01 15.84
C ILE A 82 -7.34 -1.23 14.66
N SER A 83 -6.39 -0.32 14.44
CA SER A 83 -5.46 -0.39 13.33
C SER A 83 -4.20 0.45 13.63
N PRO A 84 -3.01 -0.17 13.68
CA PRO A 84 -1.74 0.55 13.78
C PRO A 84 -1.54 1.57 12.65
N LEU A 85 -2.00 1.25 11.43
CA LEU A 85 -1.96 2.16 10.28
C LEU A 85 -2.79 3.43 10.52
N ARG A 86 -3.99 3.29 11.08
CA ARG A 86 -4.86 4.43 11.39
C ARG A 86 -4.20 5.32 12.44
N CYS A 87 -3.67 4.72 13.49
CA CYS A 87 -2.93 5.42 14.53
C CYS A 87 -1.77 6.23 13.95
N LEU A 88 -0.96 5.62 13.09
CA LEU A 88 0.20 6.27 12.50
C LEU A 88 -0.21 7.51 11.67
N VAL A 89 -1.24 7.38 10.83
CA VAL A 89 -1.76 8.49 10.03
C VAL A 89 -2.29 9.61 10.92
N GLU A 90 -3.02 9.28 11.99
CA GLU A 90 -3.54 10.28 12.94
C GLU A 90 -2.41 11.00 13.69
N GLN A 91 -1.39 10.28 14.13
CA GLN A 91 -0.22 10.85 14.79
C GLN A 91 0.55 11.79 13.85
N TYR A 92 0.78 11.37 12.60
CA TYR A 92 1.41 12.23 11.59
C TYR A 92 0.64 13.54 11.40
N TYR A 93 -0.70 13.49 11.27
CA TYR A 93 -1.49 14.71 11.14
C TYR A 93 -1.44 15.61 12.38
N ARG A 94 -1.35 15.03 13.59
CA ARG A 94 -1.17 15.83 14.83
C ARG A 94 0.17 16.54 14.81
N THR A 95 1.25 15.82 14.50
CA THR A 95 2.60 16.36 14.37
C THR A 95 2.70 17.45 13.29
N ALA A 96 2.05 17.25 12.15
CA ALA A 96 2.07 18.21 11.04
C ALA A 96 1.30 19.49 11.36
N LYS A 97 0.21 19.40 12.12
CA LYS A 97 -0.64 20.55 12.48
C LYS A 97 -0.22 21.30 13.73
N SER A 98 0.45 20.65 14.70
CA SER A 98 0.75 21.25 15.99
C SER A 98 1.83 22.33 15.93
N ASN A 99 2.60 22.40 14.85
CA ASN A 99 3.82 23.20 14.82
C ASN A 99 3.72 24.30 13.77
N GLY A 100 3.73 25.56 14.23
CA GLY A 100 4.02 26.72 13.38
C GLY A 100 5.47 26.78 12.91
N GLU A 101 6.31 25.83 13.33
CA GLU A 101 7.70 25.67 12.95
C GLU A 101 7.82 24.55 11.91
N GLU A 102 8.62 24.80 10.85
CA GLU A 102 8.74 23.99 9.62
C GLU A 102 8.39 22.50 9.80
N PRO A 103 7.17 22.07 9.40
CA PRO A 103 6.68 20.69 9.58
C PRO A 103 7.66 19.63 9.10
N ARG A 104 8.51 19.97 8.12
CA ARG A 104 9.55 19.12 7.57
C ARG A 104 10.61 18.69 8.57
N ARG A 105 11.06 19.58 9.48
CA ARG A 105 12.15 19.25 10.41
C ARG A 105 11.73 18.25 11.47
N LEU A 106 10.52 18.39 12.00
CA LEU A 106 10.03 17.46 13.00
C LEU A 106 9.62 16.13 12.38
N THR A 107 9.00 16.15 11.20
CA THR A 107 8.68 14.92 10.48
C THR A 107 9.94 14.12 10.13
N SER A 108 11.02 14.77 9.69
CA SER A 108 12.30 14.08 9.46
C SER A 108 12.96 13.54 10.73
N ALA A 109 12.64 14.09 11.91
CA ALA A 109 13.17 13.61 13.18
C ALA A 109 12.38 12.41 13.75
N LEU A 110 11.09 12.30 13.41
CA LEU A 110 10.18 11.30 13.96
C LEU A 110 9.90 10.13 13.03
N TYR A 111 10.07 10.30 11.72
CA TYR A 111 9.78 9.27 10.73
C TYR A 111 11.03 9.05 9.88
N SER A 112 11.26 7.80 9.46
CA SER A 112 12.23 7.53 8.40
C SER A 112 11.86 8.30 7.14
N ASP A 113 12.86 8.60 6.30
CA ASP A 113 12.62 9.33 5.05
C ASP A 113 11.58 8.64 4.16
N VAL A 114 11.58 7.30 4.15
CA VAL A 114 10.62 6.49 3.39
C VAL A 114 9.21 6.65 3.96
N CYS A 115 9.03 6.51 5.27
CA CYS A 115 7.72 6.66 5.88
C CYS A 115 7.19 8.10 5.79
N GLY A 116 8.03 9.08 6.13
CA GLY A 116 7.70 10.49 6.10
C GLY A 116 7.33 10.97 4.70
N SER A 117 8.07 10.56 3.67
CA SER A 117 7.75 10.89 2.28
C SER A 117 6.42 10.26 1.82
N TRP A 118 6.13 9.02 2.24
CA TRP A 118 4.86 8.36 1.90
C TRP A 118 3.66 9.06 2.58
N LEU A 119 3.79 9.45 3.85
CA LEU A 119 2.77 10.19 4.60
C LEU A 119 2.54 11.60 4.04
N ALA A 120 3.62 12.33 3.72
CA ALA A 120 3.53 13.65 3.09
C ALA A 120 2.88 13.57 1.70
N ALA A 121 3.23 12.57 0.89
CA ALA A 121 2.59 12.33 -0.40
C ALA A 121 1.10 12.00 -0.27
N ARG A 122 0.74 11.15 0.71
CA ARG A 122 -0.66 10.85 1.03
C ARG A 122 -1.43 12.14 1.38
N GLU A 123 -0.85 12.99 2.21
CA GLU A 123 -1.44 14.27 2.58
C GLU A 123 -1.62 15.20 1.38
N ALA A 124 -0.60 15.35 0.52
CA ALA A 124 -0.69 16.16 -0.68
C ALA A 124 -1.80 15.69 -1.63
N CYS A 125 -1.87 14.38 -1.89
CA CYS A 125 -2.88 13.80 -2.78
C CYS A 125 -4.30 13.90 -2.20
N LEU A 126 -4.50 13.48 -0.95
CA LEU A 126 -5.82 13.47 -0.34
C LEU A 126 -6.29 14.88 0.03
N GLY A 127 -5.37 15.79 0.40
CA GLY A 127 -5.67 17.20 0.61
C GLY A 127 -6.23 17.85 -0.65
N PHE A 128 -5.64 17.56 -1.81
CA PHE A 128 -6.18 18.02 -3.10
C PHE A 128 -7.59 17.47 -3.36
N VAL A 129 -7.82 16.18 -3.11
CA VAL A 129 -9.16 15.57 -3.25
C VAL A 129 -10.17 16.18 -2.28
N HIS A 130 -9.79 16.49 -1.05
CA HIS A 130 -10.69 17.15 -0.12
C HIS A 130 -11.04 18.59 -0.54
N GLN A 131 -10.10 19.31 -1.16
CA GLN A 131 -10.31 20.68 -1.63
C GLN A 131 -11.10 20.75 -2.94
N ARG A 132 -10.82 19.86 -3.89
CA ARG A 132 -11.30 19.93 -5.29
C ARG A 132 -12.20 18.76 -5.71
N GLY A 133 -12.26 17.70 -4.91
CA GLY A 133 -12.90 16.43 -5.29
C GLY A 133 -14.41 16.51 -5.48
N ARG A 134 -15.10 17.43 -4.79
CA ARG A 134 -16.54 17.65 -5.05
C ARG A 134 -16.78 18.13 -6.48
N GLU A 135 -15.92 19.01 -6.99
CA GLU A 135 -16.03 19.56 -8.35
C GLU A 135 -15.54 18.56 -9.41
N LEU A 136 -14.54 17.74 -9.08
CA LEU A 136 -13.94 16.80 -10.03
C LEU A 136 -14.61 15.42 -10.08
N CYS A 137 -15.12 14.92 -8.95
CA CYS A 137 -15.62 13.55 -8.82
C CYS A 137 -17.06 13.46 -8.27
N GLY A 138 -17.70 14.59 -7.95
CA GLY A 138 -19.05 14.63 -7.41
C GLY A 138 -19.20 13.83 -6.10
N ASN A 139 -20.17 12.91 -6.08
CA ASN A 139 -20.51 12.11 -4.89
C ASN A 139 -19.42 11.10 -4.49
N SER A 140 -18.52 10.73 -5.42
CA SER A 140 -17.43 9.79 -5.13
C SER A 140 -16.35 10.39 -4.21
N VAL A 141 -16.41 11.70 -3.91
CA VAL A 141 -15.52 12.35 -2.93
C VAL A 141 -15.57 11.70 -1.53
N THR A 142 -16.65 10.97 -1.23
CA THR A 142 -16.79 10.15 -0.01
C THR A 142 -15.75 9.05 0.10
N ASP A 143 -15.32 8.47 -1.03
CA ASP A 143 -14.12 7.63 -1.12
C ASP A 143 -13.01 8.44 -1.81
N ALA A 144 -12.22 9.13 -1.00
CA ALA A 144 -11.15 9.99 -1.51
C ALA A 144 -10.12 9.24 -2.37
N ARG A 145 -9.91 7.94 -2.13
CA ARG A 145 -9.00 7.13 -2.97
C ARG A 145 -9.64 6.78 -4.30
N GLU A 146 -10.94 6.52 -4.32
CA GLU A 146 -11.68 6.30 -5.56
C GLU A 146 -11.76 7.58 -6.40
N CYS A 147 -12.09 8.72 -5.80
CA CYS A 147 -12.03 10.01 -6.49
C CYS A 147 -10.63 10.29 -7.04
N LEU A 148 -9.56 10.01 -6.28
CA LEU A 148 -8.17 10.18 -6.77
C LEU A 148 -7.86 9.36 -8.03
N ARG A 149 -8.47 8.18 -8.22
CA ARG A 149 -8.28 7.35 -9.43
C ARG A 149 -8.93 7.95 -10.67
N GLN A 150 -9.98 8.75 -10.49
CA GLN A 150 -10.76 9.35 -11.57
C GLN A 150 -10.16 10.68 -12.07
N ILE A 151 -9.32 11.33 -11.25
CA ILE A 151 -8.70 12.61 -11.59
C ILE A 151 -7.53 12.38 -12.55
N PRO A 152 -7.49 13.06 -13.72
CA PRO A 152 -6.35 12.98 -14.64
C PRO A 152 -5.04 13.42 -13.96
N PRO A 153 -3.90 12.71 -14.17
CA PRO A 153 -2.61 13.03 -13.54
C PRO A 153 -2.16 14.49 -13.74
N LEU A 154 -2.50 15.08 -14.89
CA LEU A 154 -2.14 16.45 -15.27
C LEU A 154 -2.78 17.52 -14.36
N VAL A 155 -3.86 17.18 -13.65
CA VAL A 155 -4.59 18.10 -12.76
C VAL A 155 -4.10 17.98 -11.31
N LEU A 156 -3.34 16.93 -10.99
CA LEU A 156 -2.86 16.68 -9.64
C LEU A 156 -1.60 17.50 -9.33
N PRO A 157 -1.37 17.88 -8.06
CA PRO A 157 -0.13 18.51 -7.64
C PRO A 157 1.09 17.66 -7.98
N HIS A 158 2.20 18.30 -8.31
CA HIS A 158 3.45 17.61 -8.68
C HIS A 158 3.93 16.61 -7.61
N ALA A 159 3.84 17.01 -6.33
CA ALA A 159 4.18 16.15 -5.19
C ALA A 159 3.26 14.91 -5.05
N CYS A 160 2.04 14.97 -5.60
CA CYS A 160 1.15 13.82 -5.63
C CYS A 160 1.51 12.88 -6.78
N VAL A 161 1.52 13.39 -8.01
CA VAL A 161 1.64 12.55 -9.23
C VAL A 161 2.96 11.78 -9.33
N THR A 162 4.04 12.32 -8.76
CA THR A 162 5.37 11.69 -8.75
C THR A 162 5.61 10.75 -7.57
N SER A 163 4.65 10.62 -6.67
CA SER A 163 4.83 9.87 -5.42
C SER A 163 4.55 8.38 -5.54
N ALA A 164 5.23 7.60 -4.70
CA ALA A 164 4.90 6.19 -4.48
C ALA A 164 3.46 5.98 -3.99
N TYR A 165 2.90 6.97 -3.25
CA TYR A 165 1.50 6.93 -2.83
C TYR A 165 0.55 6.91 -4.03
N TYR A 166 0.69 7.86 -4.96
CA TYR A 166 -0.18 7.92 -6.13
C TYR A 166 -0.02 6.69 -7.02
N GLU A 167 1.22 6.21 -7.18
CA GLU A 167 1.48 4.98 -7.92
C GLU A 167 0.78 3.77 -7.28
N SER A 168 0.78 3.65 -5.95
CA SER A 168 0.03 2.59 -5.25
C SER A 168 -1.47 2.66 -5.54
N VAL A 169 -2.05 3.86 -5.59
CA VAL A 169 -3.48 4.07 -5.88
C VAL A 169 -3.81 3.66 -7.32
N ARG A 170 -2.94 4.02 -8.26
CA ARG A 170 -3.04 3.67 -9.69
C ARG A 170 -2.94 2.17 -9.91
N LEU A 171 -1.98 1.51 -9.27
CA LEU A 171 -1.78 0.06 -9.35
C LEU A 171 -3.01 -0.70 -8.82
N VAL A 172 -3.55 -0.30 -7.68
CA VAL A 172 -4.80 -0.90 -7.13
C VAL A 172 -5.97 -0.70 -8.10
N GLY A 173 -6.05 0.44 -8.79
CA GLY A 173 -7.07 0.69 -9.82
C GLY A 173 -6.98 -0.31 -10.98
N LYS A 174 -5.77 -0.54 -11.51
CA LYS A 174 -5.52 -1.53 -12.58
C LYS A 174 -5.87 -2.95 -12.14
N LEU A 175 -5.48 -3.33 -10.92
CA LEU A 175 -5.80 -4.65 -10.37
C LEU A 175 -7.32 -4.88 -10.30
N ARG A 176 -8.09 -3.87 -9.86
CA ARG A 176 -9.56 -3.94 -9.85
C ARG A 176 -10.16 -4.07 -11.24
N GLN A 177 -9.60 -3.36 -12.23
CA GLN A 177 -10.06 -3.46 -13.61
C GLN A 177 -9.87 -4.88 -14.16
N HIS A 178 -8.69 -5.47 -13.99
CA HIS A 178 -8.43 -6.85 -14.41
C HIS A 178 -9.34 -7.86 -13.71
N GLN A 179 -9.57 -7.71 -12.40
CA GLN A 179 -10.50 -8.58 -11.66
C GLN A 179 -11.94 -8.49 -12.18
N ASN A 180 -12.40 -7.30 -12.56
CA ASN A 180 -13.73 -7.11 -13.13
C ASN A 180 -13.83 -7.70 -14.55
N GLU A 181 -12.80 -7.54 -15.37
CA GLU A 181 -12.72 -8.15 -16.70
C GLU A 181 -12.72 -9.69 -16.61
N ASP A 182 -11.90 -10.26 -15.72
CA ASP A 182 -11.83 -11.69 -15.45
C ASP A 182 -13.17 -12.23 -14.94
N ALA A 183 -13.82 -11.52 -14.01
CA ALA A 183 -15.15 -11.88 -13.51
C ALA A 183 -16.19 -11.86 -14.64
N ARG A 184 -16.14 -10.84 -15.51
CA ARG A 184 -17.01 -10.74 -16.69
C ARG A 184 -16.79 -11.90 -17.66
N LEU A 185 -15.53 -12.29 -17.90
CA LEU A 185 -15.19 -13.42 -18.77
C LEU A 185 -15.66 -14.77 -18.18
N ARG A 186 -15.54 -14.96 -16.86
CA ARG A 186 -16.06 -16.16 -16.17
C ARG A 186 -17.58 -16.26 -16.31
N LEU A 187 -18.31 -15.16 -16.09
CA LEU A 187 -19.77 -15.13 -16.26
C LEU A 187 -20.21 -15.42 -17.70
N LEU A 188 -19.45 -14.98 -18.71
CA LEU A 188 -19.74 -15.30 -20.11
C LEU A 188 -19.50 -16.79 -20.40
N ARG A 189 -18.41 -17.37 -19.89
CA ARG A 189 -18.12 -18.80 -20.03
C ARG A 189 -19.18 -19.69 -19.37
N GLU A 190 -19.75 -19.25 -18.25
CA GLU A 190 -20.83 -19.99 -17.56
C GLU A 190 -22.19 -19.86 -18.26
N LYS A 191 -22.45 -18.73 -18.95
CA LYS A 191 -23.70 -18.49 -19.68
C LYS A 191 -23.74 -19.12 -21.07
N PHE A 192 -22.59 -19.34 -21.68
CA PHE A 192 -22.45 -19.90 -23.02
C PHE A 192 -21.60 -21.19 -22.95
N PRO A 193 -22.22 -22.34 -22.60
CA PRO A 193 -21.57 -23.64 -22.69
C PRO A 193 -21.29 -24.06 -24.15
#